data_AF-A0A2V6HEA6-F1
#
_entry.id   AF-A0A2V6HEA6-F1
#
_cell.length_a   1.000
_cell.length_b   1.000
_cell.length_c   1.000
_cell.angle_alpha   90.00
_cell.angle_beta   90.00
_cell.angle_gamma   90.00
#
_symmetry.space_group_name_H-M   'P 1'
#
loop_
_entity.id
_entity.type
_entity.pdbx_description
1 polymer ?
#
loop_
_entity_poly.entity_id
_entity_poly.type
_entity_poly.pdbx_seq_one_letter_code
_entity_poly.pdbx_strand_id
1 'polypeptide(L)'
;MLRGRAKEAVESLRSCRVCPRDCEIDRFNNKIGVCKSGRLARVSSAFPHFGEEDCLRGWNGSGTIFFGWCSLRCVFCQNFETSQHGEGTELTAAELA
;
A
#
# COMPACT_ATOMS: atom_id res chain seq x y z
N MET A 1 4.56 18.90 12.69
CA MET A 1 3.40 18.01 12.94
C MET A 1 3.39 16.77 12.06
N LEU A 2 3.37 16.87 10.71
CA LEU A 2 3.32 15.70 9.81
C LEU A 2 4.57 14.79 9.86
N ARG A 3 5.78 15.37 9.84
CA ARG A 3 7.04 14.59 9.89
C ARG A 3 7.16 13.73 11.16
N GLY A 4 6.68 14.24 12.30
CA GLY A 4 6.66 13.49 13.57
C GLY A 4 5.72 12.28 13.48
N ARG A 5 4.48 12.50 13.01
CA ARG A 5 3.50 11.42 12.81
C ARG A 5 3.97 10.36 11.83
N ALA A 6 4.67 10.76 10.75
CA ALA A 6 5.25 9.81 9.80
C ALA A 6 6.33 8.93 10.47
N LYS A 7 7.18 9.52 11.32
CA LYS A 7 8.18 8.76 12.08
C LYS A 7 7.52 7.79 13.06
N GLU A 8 6.51 8.22 13.81
CA GLU A 8 5.73 7.37 14.72
C GLU A 8 5.06 6.20 13.97
N ALA A 9 4.43 6.48 12.83
CA ALA A 9 3.81 5.44 12.01
C ALA A 9 4.83 4.40 11.53
N VAL A 10 6.02 4.84 11.11
CA VAL A 10 7.11 3.94 10.73
C VAL A 10 7.60 3.09 11.90
N GLU A 11 7.82 3.68 13.08
CA GLU A 11 8.26 2.93 14.27
C GLU A 11 7.21 1.93 14.74
N SER A 12 5.91 2.24 14.59
CA SER A 12 4.82 1.32 14.95
C SER A 12 4.87 -0.01 14.17
N LEU A 13 5.57 -0.06 13.03
CA LEU A 13 5.74 -1.28 12.24
C LEU A 13 6.58 -2.35 12.94
N ARG A 14 7.30 -2.03 14.02
CA ARG A 14 8.04 -3.03 14.84
C ARG A 14 7.12 -4.03 15.53
N SER A 15 5.87 -3.63 15.78
CA SER A 15 4.77 -4.50 16.23
C SER A 15 3.53 -4.09 15.45
N CYS A 16 3.44 -4.56 14.20
CA CYS A 16 2.52 -4.02 13.21
C CYS A 16 1.05 -4.39 13.52
N ARG A 17 0.23 -3.36 13.75
CA ARG A 17 -1.23 -3.43 13.95
C ARG A 17 -2.05 -2.64 12.92
N VAL A 18 -1.45 -2.28 11.79
CA VAL A 18 -2.04 -1.37 10.78
C VAL A 18 -3.27 -1.96 10.10
N CYS A 19 -3.41 -3.29 10.07
CA CYS A 19 -4.57 -3.96 9.48
C CYS A 19 -5.36 -4.74 10.56
N PRO A 20 -6.63 -5.09 10.30
CA PRO A 20 -7.49 -5.78 11.28
C PRO A 20 -7.00 -7.17 11.72
N ARG A 21 -5.94 -7.71 11.11
CA ARG A 21 -5.35 -9.00 11.51
C ARG A 21 -4.58 -8.91 12.82
N ASP A 22 -4.15 -7.70 13.21
CA ASP A 22 -3.48 -7.44 14.48
C ASP A 22 -2.36 -8.44 14.84
N CYS A 23 -1.52 -8.78 13.85
CA CYS A 23 -0.57 -9.88 13.97
C CYS A 23 0.73 -9.55 14.71
N GLU A 24 0.94 -8.27 15.07
CA GLU A 24 2.09 -7.77 15.84
C GLU A 24 3.47 -8.07 15.23
N ILE A 25 3.54 -8.49 13.97
CA ILE A 25 4.80 -8.85 13.33
C ILE A 25 5.70 -7.63 13.14
N ASP A 26 7.01 -7.86 13.24
CA ASP A 26 8.05 -6.85 13.00
C ASP A 26 8.22 -6.55 11.51
N ARG A 27 7.22 -5.85 10.95
CA ARG A 27 7.21 -5.36 9.57
C ARG A 27 8.29 -4.29 9.36
N PHE A 28 8.77 -3.63 10.43
CA PHE A 28 9.86 -2.67 10.36
C PHE A 28 11.15 -3.33 9.85
N ASN A 29 11.53 -4.47 10.41
CA ASN A 29 12.66 -5.29 9.95
C ASN A 29 12.28 -6.27 8.84
N ASN A 30 11.29 -5.91 8.02
CA ASN A 30 10.84 -6.65 6.85
C ASN A 30 10.34 -8.08 7.11
N LYS A 31 9.90 -8.41 8.34
CA LYS A 31 9.25 -9.69 8.59
C LYS A 31 7.85 -9.70 7.96
N ILE A 32 7.52 -10.81 7.31
CA ILE A 32 6.33 -10.94 6.49
C ILE A 32 5.25 -11.73 7.22
N GLY A 33 4.09 -11.12 7.41
CA GLY A 33 2.90 -11.76 7.97
C GLY A 33 1.96 -12.28 6.88
N VAL A 34 0.74 -12.64 7.29
CA VAL A 34 -0.32 -13.14 6.38
C VAL A 34 -0.65 -12.15 5.26
N CYS A 35 -0.48 -10.84 5.49
CA CYS A 35 -0.71 -9.80 4.47
C CYS A 35 0.31 -9.81 3.31
N LYS A 36 1.45 -10.52 3.45
CA LYS A 36 2.56 -10.57 2.48
C LYS A 36 3.28 -9.24 2.22
N SER A 37 2.92 -8.15 2.91
CA SER A 37 3.55 -6.84 2.73
C SER A 37 4.75 -6.63 3.67
N GLY A 38 5.89 -6.28 3.09
CA GLY A 38 7.13 -5.92 3.81
C GLY A 38 7.20 -4.46 4.26
N ARG A 39 8.41 -4.01 4.61
CA ARG A 39 8.68 -2.64 5.10
C ARG A 39 8.34 -1.57 4.06
N LEU A 40 8.61 -1.86 2.80
CA LEU A 40 8.39 -0.96 1.67
C LEU A 40 7.04 -1.24 1.01
N ALA A 41 6.49 -0.21 0.36
CA ALA A 41 5.30 -0.38 -0.47
C ALA A 41 5.73 -1.03 -1.78
N ARG A 42 4.96 -2.02 -2.24
CA ARG A 42 5.14 -2.59 -3.57
C ARG A 42 4.20 -1.86 -4.53
N VAL A 43 4.70 -1.30 -5.61
CA VAL A 43 3.90 -0.61 -6.64
C VAL A 43 3.81 -1.49 -7.86
N SER A 44 2.58 -1.87 -8.21
CA SER A 44 2.26 -2.68 -9.40
C SER A 44 2.21 -1.80 -10.65
N SER A 45 1.57 -0.63 -10.57
CA SER A 45 1.50 0.31 -11.69
C SER A 45 1.19 1.73 -11.22
N ALA A 46 1.52 2.71 -12.07
CA ALA A 46 1.15 4.11 -11.90
C ALA A 46 0.81 4.73 -13.26
N PHE A 47 -0.32 5.43 -13.36
CA PHE A 47 -0.80 6.00 -14.63
C PHE A 47 -1.85 7.11 -14.42
N PRO A 48 -2.10 7.97 -15.43
CA PRO A 48 -3.21 8.92 -15.40
C PRO A 48 -4.56 8.22 -15.53
N HIS A 49 -5.46 8.45 -14.58
CA HIS A 49 -6.78 7.84 -14.54
C HIS A 49 -7.88 8.88 -14.77
N PHE A 50 -8.77 8.58 -15.71
CA PHE A 50 -9.86 9.48 -16.10
C PHE A 50 -11.24 8.94 -15.71
N GLY A 51 -11.30 7.81 -14.99
CA GLY A 51 -12.53 7.11 -14.64
C GLY A 51 -13.16 7.52 -13.30
N GLU A 52 -12.47 8.30 -12.47
CA GLU A 52 -13.04 8.87 -11.23
C GLU A 52 -14.15 9.87 -11.55
N GLU A 53 -14.99 10.18 -10.55
CA GLU A 53 -16.02 11.21 -10.70
C GLU A 53 -15.42 12.59 -11.04
N ASP A 54 -16.20 13.42 -11.75
CA ASP A 54 -15.78 14.74 -12.24
C ASP A 54 -15.19 15.65 -11.14
N CYS A 55 -15.73 15.59 -9.93
CA CYS A 55 -15.23 16.37 -8.80
C CYS A 55 -13.86 15.91 -8.26
N LEU A 56 -13.44 14.67 -8.56
CA LEU A 56 -12.17 14.10 -8.13
C LEU A 56 -11.11 14.15 -9.23
N ARG A 57 -11.49 13.88 -10.48
CA ARG A 57 -10.54 13.90 -11.62
C ARG A 57 -10.19 15.31 -12.11
N GLY A 58 -11.00 16.32 -11.75
CA GLY A 58 -10.84 17.68 -12.26
C GLY A 58 -10.81 17.69 -13.80
N TRP A 59 -9.89 18.47 -14.36
CA TRP A 59 -9.83 18.69 -15.82
C TRP A 59 -8.80 17.78 -16.54
N ASN A 60 -7.84 17.22 -15.81
CA ASN A 60 -6.69 16.50 -16.39
C ASN A 60 -6.59 15.04 -15.93
N GLY A 61 -7.65 14.49 -15.32
CA GLY A 61 -7.57 13.17 -14.70
C GLY A 61 -6.94 13.21 -13.30
N SER A 62 -7.03 12.10 -12.59
CA SER A 62 -6.31 11.86 -11.34
C SER A 62 -5.04 11.04 -11.60
N GLY A 63 -4.04 11.18 -10.73
CA GLY A 63 -2.91 10.26 -10.72
C GLY A 63 -3.28 9.02 -9.90
N THR A 64 -3.20 7.84 -10.51
CA THR A 64 -3.48 6.57 -9.81
C THR A 64 -2.20 5.79 -9.63
N ILE A 65 -2.01 5.27 -8.41
CA ILE A 65 -0.94 4.34 -8.06
C ILE A 65 -1.61 3.08 -7.50
N PHE A 66 -1.41 1.94 -8.15
CA PHE A 66 -1.83 0.65 -7.62
C PHE A 66 -0.71 0.00 -6.84
N PHE A 67 -0.95 -0.21 -5.55
CA PHE A 67 -0.07 -1.00 -4.70
C PHE A 67 -0.33 -2.50 -4.87
N GLY A 68 0.74 -3.27 -4.89
CA GLY A 68 0.69 -4.72 -4.79
C GLY A 68 0.45 -5.19 -3.35
N TRP A 69 -0.16 -6.37 -3.24
CA TRP A 69 -0.64 -6.96 -1.98
C TRP A 69 -1.82 -6.24 -1.33
N CYS A 70 -2.79 -7.03 -0.85
CA CYS A 70 -3.82 -6.57 0.06
C CYS A 70 -3.80 -7.41 1.34
N SER A 71 -3.97 -6.75 2.49
CA SER A 71 -4.07 -7.42 3.80
C SER A 71 -5.35 -8.26 3.94
N LEU A 72 -6.34 -8.00 3.08
CA LEU A 72 -7.56 -8.77 2.95
C LEU A 72 -7.38 -9.90 1.92
N ARG A 73 -8.16 -10.97 2.06
CA ARG A 73 -8.15 -12.16 1.19
C ARG A 73 -9.56 -12.42 0.66
N CYS A 74 -10.15 -11.41 0.03
CA CYS A 74 -11.54 -11.46 -0.43
C CYS A 74 -11.68 -12.48 -1.58
N VAL A 75 -12.65 -13.40 -1.47
CA VAL A 75 -12.94 -14.38 -2.53
C VAL A 75 -13.58 -13.76 -3.78
N PHE A 76 -14.09 -12.54 -3.67
CA PHE A 76 -14.73 -11.77 -4.74
C PHE A 76 -13.89 -10.55 -5.18
N CYS A 77 -12.57 -10.60 -4.96
CA CYS A 77 -11.69 -9.47 -5.26
C CYS A 77 -11.66 -9.16 -6.77
N GLN A 78 -12.10 -7.97 -7.17
CA GLN A 78 -12.02 -7.51 -8.57
C GLN A 78 -10.57 -7.31 -9.03
N ASN A 79 -9.68 -6.94 -8.11
CA ASN A 79 -8.26 -6.68 -8.36
C ASN A 79 -7.40 -7.85 -7.86
N PHE A 80 -7.85 -9.08 -8.04
CA PHE A 80 -7.24 -10.28 -7.44
C PHE A 80 -5.76 -10.42 -7.83
N GLU A 81 -5.43 -10.26 -9.11
CA GLU A 81 -4.07 -10.41 -9.64
C GLU A 81 -3.10 -9.50 -8.88
N THR A 82 -3.34 -8.18 -8.89
CA THR A 82 -2.52 -7.21 -8.16
C THR A 82 -2.52 -7.41 -6.64
N SER A 83 -3.67 -7.76 -6.07
CA SER A 83 -3.85 -7.87 -4.61
C SER A 83 -3.25 -9.15 -4.02
N GLN A 84 -3.13 -10.22 -4.81
CA GLN A 84 -2.86 -11.56 -4.31
C GLN A 84 -1.63 -12.23 -4.93
N HIS A 85 -1.12 -11.76 -6.08
CA HIS A 85 0.07 -12.32 -6.74
C HIS A 85 1.37 -11.56 -6.47
N GLY A 86 1.31 -10.35 -5.93
CA GLY A 86 2.50 -9.60 -5.53
C GLY A 86 3.26 -8.97 -6.68
N GLU A 87 2.56 -8.60 -7.74
CA GLU A 87 3.11 -7.87 -8.88
C GLU A 87 3.72 -6.52 -8.46
N GLY A 88 4.70 -6.07 -9.24
CA GLY A 88 5.35 -4.77 -9.02
C GLY A 88 6.69 -4.83 -8.30
N THR A 89 7.19 -3.65 -7.95
CA THR A 89 8.50 -3.43 -7.32
C THR A 89 8.35 -2.72 -5.98
N GLU A 90 9.24 -3.04 -5.04
CA GLU A 90 9.29 -2.31 -3.76
C GLU A 90 9.96 -0.95 -3.98
N LEU A 91 9.32 0.11 -3.50
CA LEU A 91 9.81 1.48 -3.60
C LEU A 91 9.95 2.12 -2.22
N THR A 92 10.96 2.96 -2.07
CA THR A 92 11.11 3.89 -0.96
C THR A 92 10.11 5.03 -1.07
N ALA A 93 9.88 5.73 0.04
CA ALA A 93 9.01 6.91 0.05
C ALA A 93 9.53 8.04 -0.86
N ALA A 94 10.85 8.11 -1.10
CA ALA A 94 11.44 9.12 -1.97
C ALA A 94 11.30 8.76 -3.46
N GLU A 95 11.34 7.47 -3.82
CA GLU A 95 11.10 7.01 -5.20
C GLU A 95 9.62 7.10 -5.60
N LEU A 96 8.72 7.13 -4.61
CA LEU A 96 7.27 7.25 -4.84
C LEU A 96 6.79 8.70 -5.00
N ALA A 97 7.55 9.68 -4.51
CA ALA A 97 7.16 11.09 -4.41
C ALA A 97 7.59 11.90 -5.64
#